data_AF-A0A3P9NL72-F1
#
_entry.id   AF-A0A3P9NL72-F1
#
_cell.length_a   1.000
_cell.length_b   1.000
_cell.length_c   1.000
_cell.angle_alpha   90.00
_cell.angle_beta   90.00
_cell.angle_gamma   90.00
#
_symmetry.space_group_name_H-M   'P 1'
#
loop_
_entity.id
_entity.type
_entity.pdbx_description
1 polymer ?
#
loop_
_entity_poly.entity_id
_entity_poly.type
_entity_poly.pdbx_seq_one_letter_code
_entity_poly.pdbx_strand_id
1 'polypeptide(L)'
;KIIFLPGSHTLQRVGGCELNIETKAFKGFLKYGYDGEDFLEFDLNGLKWIALRKEAVFLKLLWDTDTQDLEFHHYLLTDLCYGAFNASLVSGQSSLFKTGTVLQMYFKCININLMFLSLSLSGVRSKIMFSIILKFYESSQIRITVIAVVSAVMSIIIIALAFTAYKKRNGKSILKLD
;
A
#
# COMPACT_ATOMS: atom_id res chain seq x y z
N LYS A 1 -7.90 0.14 24.22
CA LYS A 1 -7.15 1.35 23.84
C LYS A 1 -5.70 0.93 23.64
N ILE A 2 -5.20 0.93 22.40
CA ILE A 2 -3.83 0.47 22.11
C ILE A 2 -2.90 1.65 22.37
N ILE A 3 -1.88 1.46 23.21
CA ILE A 3 -0.89 2.48 23.58
C ILE A 3 0.25 2.39 22.57
N PHE A 4 0.55 3.48 21.85
CA PHE A 4 1.75 3.60 21.02
C PHE A 4 2.87 4.24 21.84
N LEU A 5 4.08 3.66 21.77
CA LEU A 5 5.28 4.29 22.33
C LEU A 5 5.65 5.53 21.48
N PRO A 6 6.19 6.60 22.07
CA PRO A 6 6.75 7.70 21.28
C PRO A 6 7.82 7.16 20.32
N GLY A 7 7.64 7.42 19.01
CA GLY A 7 8.48 6.87 17.93
C GLY A 7 7.93 5.61 17.24
N SER A 8 6.77 5.08 17.65
CA SER A 8 6.10 4.00 16.94
C SER A 8 5.16 4.57 15.88
N HIS A 9 5.61 4.55 14.62
CA HIS A 9 4.80 4.93 13.47
C HIS A 9 4.14 3.70 12.82
N THR A 10 2.94 3.87 12.29
CA THR A 10 2.22 2.79 11.59
C THR A 10 1.93 3.18 10.15
N LEU A 11 2.40 2.37 9.21
CA LEU A 11 1.97 2.42 7.81
C LEU A 11 0.92 1.33 7.57
N GLN A 12 -0.25 1.73 7.10
CA GLN A 12 -1.39 0.87 6.78
C GLN A 12 -1.64 0.91 5.27
N ARG A 13 -1.99 -0.24 4.70
CA ARG A 13 -2.40 -0.36 3.29
C ARG A 13 -3.84 -0.82 3.24
N VAL A 14 -4.68 -0.13 2.48
CA VAL A 14 -6.07 -0.50 2.26
C VAL A 14 -6.33 -0.49 0.76
N GLY A 15 -6.70 -1.64 0.20
CA GLY A 15 -7.02 -1.74 -1.22
C GLY A 15 -8.24 -2.61 -1.43
N GLY A 16 -8.81 -2.56 -2.62
CA GLY A 16 -10.00 -3.31 -2.91
C GLY A 16 -10.76 -2.75 -4.09
N CYS A 17 -12.00 -3.19 -4.19
CA CYS A 17 -12.84 -2.89 -5.33
C CYS A 17 -14.31 -3.12 -4.98
N GLU A 18 -15.15 -2.41 -5.72
CA GLU A 18 -16.59 -2.39 -5.54
C GLU A 18 -17.27 -2.56 -6.90
N LEU A 19 -18.33 -3.38 -6.92
CA LEU A 19 -19.17 -3.57 -8.10
C LEU A 19 -20.63 -3.37 -7.72
N ASN A 20 -21.24 -2.35 -8.32
CA ASN A 20 -22.69 -2.19 -8.26
C ASN A 20 -23.34 -3.13 -9.29
N ILE A 21 -24.17 -4.06 -8.85
CA ILE A 21 -24.74 -5.10 -9.72
C ILE A 21 -25.73 -4.53 -10.74
N GLU A 22 -26.42 -3.45 -10.39
CA GLU A 22 -27.49 -2.84 -11.19
C GLU A 22 -26.92 -1.91 -12.26
N THR A 23 -26.10 -0.94 -11.86
CA THR A 23 -25.49 0.03 -12.78
C THR A 23 -24.27 -0.53 -13.51
N LYS A 24 -23.75 -1.69 -13.06
CA LYS A 24 -22.44 -2.24 -13.46
C LYS A 24 -21.28 -1.29 -13.18
N ALA A 25 -21.49 -0.26 -12.36
CA ALA A 25 -20.42 0.65 -11.96
C ALA A 25 -19.37 -0.13 -11.16
N PHE A 26 -18.13 -0.08 -11.64
CA PHE A 26 -16.98 -0.70 -11.02
C PHE A 26 -16.03 0.36 -10.51
N LYS A 27 -15.49 0.15 -9.30
CA LYS A 27 -14.53 1.06 -8.69
C LYS A 27 -13.46 0.27 -7.96
N GLY A 28 -12.23 0.32 -8.43
CA GLY A 28 -11.06 -0.10 -7.65
C GLY A 28 -10.55 1.04 -6.77
N PHE A 29 -9.80 0.72 -5.73
CA PHE A 29 -9.02 1.71 -4.97
C PHE A 29 -7.83 1.05 -4.27
N LEU A 30 -6.80 1.85 -4.01
CA LEU A 30 -5.67 1.47 -3.18
C LEU A 30 -5.10 2.71 -2.50
N LYS A 31 -5.03 2.69 -1.18
CA LYS A 31 -4.58 3.79 -0.33
C LYS A 31 -3.59 3.29 0.72
N TYR A 32 -2.69 4.18 1.09
CA TYR A 32 -1.84 4.04 2.26
C TYR A 32 -2.20 5.12 3.28
N GLY A 33 -2.26 4.72 4.54
CA GLY A 33 -2.41 5.62 5.68
C GLY A 33 -1.19 5.55 6.59
N TYR A 34 -0.73 6.69 7.10
CA TYR A 34 0.39 6.82 8.02
C TYR A 34 -0.12 7.42 9.33
N ASP A 35 0.10 6.71 10.44
CA ASP A 35 -0.42 7.05 11.77
C ASP A 35 -1.94 7.27 11.82
N GLY A 36 -2.67 6.55 10.96
CA GLY A 36 -4.12 6.61 10.86
C GLY A 36 -4.66 7.72 9.97
N GLU A 37 -3.79 8.52 9.35
CA GLU A 37 -4.16 9.58 8.41
C GLU A 37 -3.84 9.20 6.96
N ASP A 38 -4.65 9.68 6.01
CA ASP A 38 -4.44 9.44 4.59
C ASP A 38 -3.06 9.97 4.13
N PHE A 39 -2.31 9.14 3.40
CA PHE A 39 -0.90 9.40 3.09
C PHE A 39 -0.59 9.32 1.60
N LEU A 40 -1.01 8.23 0.94
CA LEU A 40 -0.79 8.00 -0.49
C LEU A 40 -2.02 7.31 -1.10
N GLU A 41 -2.40 7.67 -2.32
CA GLU A 41 -3.51 7.05 -3.04
C GLU A 41 -3.09 6.67 -4.46
N PHE A 42 -3.51 5.51 -4.93
CA PHE A 42 -3.26 5.07 -6.29
C PHE A 42 -4.35 5.60 -7.22
N ASP A 43 -3.96 6.43 -8.18
CA ASP A 43 -4.81 6.86 -9.29
C ASP A 43 -4.86 5.75 -10.33
N LEU A 44 -5.93 4.97 -10.30
CA LEU A 44 -6.17 3.87 -11.22
C LEU A 44 -6.25 4.33 -12.68
N ASN A 45 -6.83 5.50 -12.95
CA ASN A 45 -6.99 5.97 -14.32
C ASN A 45 -5.68 6.51 -14.89
N GLY A 46 -4.90 7.19 -14.04
CA GLY A 46 -3.61 7.78 -14.41
C GLY A 46 -2.41 6.85 -14.26
N LEU A 47 -2.60 5.62 -13.75
CA LEU A 47 -1.55 4.66 -13.37
C LEU A 47 -0.39 5.34 -12.63
N LYS A 48 -0.71 6.05 -11.55
CA LYS A 48 0.29 6.80 -10.77
C LYS A 48 -0.15 6.95 -9.33
N TRP A 49 0.80 7.26 -8.46
CA TRP A 49 0.52 7.60 -7.07
C TRP A 49 0.16 9.07 -6.92
N ILE A 50 -0.72 9.37 -5.98
CA ILE A 50 -1.07 10.71 -5.53
C ILE A 50 -0.56 10.83 -4.09
N ALA A 51 0.35 11.77 -3.87
CA ALA A 51 0.80 12.12 -2.53
C ALA A 51 -0.23 13.02 -1.87
N LEU A 52 -0.83 12.55 -0.78
CA LEU A 52 -1.83 13.30 -0.02
C LEU A 52 -1.17 14.18 1.06
N ARG A 53 0.08 13.85 1.41
CA ARG A 53 0.91 14.62 2.35
C ARG A 53 2.29 14.88 1.75
N LYS A 54 2.96 15.92 2.25
CA LYS A 54 4.28 16.36 1.74
C LYS A 54 5.35 15.29 1.97
N GLU A 55 5.26 14.60 3.09
CA GLU A 55 6.12 13.51 3.51
C GLU A 55 6.04 12.30 2.56
N ALA A 56 4.94 12.16 1.81
CA ALA A 56 4.71 11.06 0.87
C ALA A 56 5.25 11.34 -0.54
N VAL A 57 5.68 12.58 -0.85
CA VAL A 57 6.12 12.97 -2.20
C VAL A 57 7.31 12.15 -2.69
N PHE A 58 8.26 11.85 -1.81
CA PHE A 58 9.39 10.99 -2.15
C PHE A 58 8.96 9.58 -2.54
N LEU A 59 8.02 8.98 -1.78
CA LEU A 59 7.51 7.64 -2.08
C LEU A 59 6.71 7.61 -3.39
N LYS A 60 5.89 8.63 -3.64
CA LYS A 60 5.22 8.81 -4.94
C LYS A 60 6.24 8.77 -6.08
N LEU A 61 7.28 9.62 -6.02
CA LEU A 61 8.28 9.70 -7.08
C LEU A 61 9.01 8.36 -7.28
N LEU A 62 9.36 7.68 -6.20
CA LEU A 62 10.01 6.38 -6.27
C LEU A 62 9.09 5.33 -6.91
N TRP A 63 7.83 5.24 -6.47
CA TRP A 63 6.92 4.20 -6.92
C TRP A 63 6.35 4.45 -8.33
N ASP A 64 6.27 5.71 -8.76
CA ASP A 64 5.88 6.04 -10.14
C ASP A 64 6.94 5.64 -11.18
N THR A 65 8.17 5.31 -10.77
CA THR A 65 9.20 4.82 -11.69
C THR A 65 9.07 3.33 -12.01
N ASP A 66 8.34 2.58 -11.19
CA ASP A 66 8.15 1.13 -11.37
C ASP A 66 6.90 0.84 -12.19
N THR A 67 7.01 0.98 -13.51
CA THR A 67 5.86 0.82 -14.42
C THR A 67 5.22 -0.56 -14.34
N GLN A 68 6.02 -1.61 -14.12
CA GLN A 68 5.51 -2.98 -13.97
C GLN A 68 4.63 -3.10 -12.73
N ASP A 69 5.05 -2.49 -11.62
CA ASP A 69 4.26 -2.50 -10.40
C ASP A 69 2.98 -1.65 -10.53
N LEU A 70 3.01 -0.52 -11.24
CA LEU A 70 1.80 0.28 -11.53
C LEU A 70 0.77 -0.52 -12.36
N GLU A 71 1.24 -1.20 -13.41
CA GLU A 71 0.40 -2.07 -14.25
C GLU A 71 -0.16 -3.26 -13.46
N PHE A 72 0.66 -3.85 -12.59
CA PHE A 72 0.21 -4.94 -11.71
C PHE A 72 -0.90 -4.48 -10.76
N HIS A 73 -0.76 -3.32 -10.13
CA HIS A 73 -1.80 -2.75 -9.28
C HIS A 73 -3.07 -2.45 -10.05
N HIS A 74 -2.95 -1.91 -11.27
CA HIS A 74 -4.09 -1.69 -12.15
C HIS A 74 -4.82 -3.02 -12.42
N TYR A 75 -4.13 -4.02 -12.98
CA TYR A 75 -4.71 -5.34 -13.29
C TYR A 75 -5.36 -6.01 -12.06
N LEU A 76 -4.73 -5.92 -10.90
CA LEU A 76 -5.24 -6.49 -9.65
C LEU A 76 -6.56 -5.84 -9.22
N LEU A 77 -6.62 -4.52 -9.30
CA LEU A 77 -7.74 -3.69 -8.84
C LEU A 77 -8.83 -3.50 -9.90
N THR A 78 -8.61 -3.95 -11.14
CA THR A 78 -9.58 -3.96 -12.23
C THR A 78 -9.96 -5.39 -12.62
N ASP A 79 -9.22 -6.00 -13.54
CA ASP A 79 -9.56 -7.25 -14.21
C ASP A 79 -9.69 -8.42 -13.25
N LEU A 80 -8.72 -8.58 -12.35
CA LEU A 80 -8.70 -9.71 -11.44
C LEU A 80 -9.82 -9.60 -10.39
N CYS A 81 -10.05 -8.39 -9.89
CA CYS A 81 -11.17 -8.15 -8.99
C CYS A 81 -12.53 -8.35 -9.70
N TYR A 82 -12.71 -7.75 -10.86
CA TYR A 82 -13.95 -7.87 -11.63
C TYR A 82 -14.23 -9.34 -11.98
N GLY A 83 -13.19 -10.10 -12.35
CA GLY A 83 -13.27 -11.54 -12.56
C GLY A 83 -13.72 -12.31 -11.31
N ALA A 84 -13.25 -11.91 -10.12
CA ALA A 84 -13.70 -12.50 -8.86
C ALA A 84 -15.20 -12.24 -8.58
N PHE A 85 -15.69 -11.03 -8.87
CA PHE A 85 -17.12 -10.73 -8.78
C PHE A 85 -17.94 -11.54 -9.80
N ASN A 86 -17.51 -11.59 -11.06
CA ASN A 86 -18.22 -12.30 -12.11
C ASN A 86 -18.29 -13.81 -11.83
N ALA A 87 -17.20 -14.41 -11.37
CA ALA A 87 -17.19 -15.81 -10.94
C ALA A 87 -18.20 -16.08 -9.81
N SER A 88 -18.28 -15.17 -8.83
CA SER A 88 -19.22 -15.27 -7.71
C SER A 88 -20.68 -15.15 -8.17
N LEU A 89 -20.96 -14.23 -9.11
CA LEU A 89 -22.27 -14.05 -9.73
C LEU A 89 -22.70 -15.29 -10.54
N VAL A 90 -21.80 -15.84 -11.35
CA VAL A 90 -22.05 -17.04 -12.17
C VAL A 90 -22.26 -18.30 -11.33
N SER A 91 -21.58 -18.42 -10.18
CA SER A 91 -21.73 -19.57 -9.26
C SER A 91 -23.08 -19.66 -8.52
N GLY A 92 -24.09 -18.88 -8.91
CA GLY A 92 -25.45 -19.00 -8.38
C GLY A 92 -25.74 -18.22 -7.09
N GLN A 93 -24.84 -17.33 -6.67
CA GLN A 93 -25.11 -16.38 -5.58
C GLN A 93 -25.97 -15.18 -6.03
N SER A 94 -26.34 -15.12 -7.31
CA SER A 94 -27.20 -14.07 -7.88
C SER A 94 -28.54 -13.91 -7.15
N SER A 95 -29.07 -14.98 -6.55
CA SER A 95 -30.30 -14.97 -5.73
C SER A 95 -30.16 -14.24 -4.39
N LEU A 96 -28.94 -13.97 -3.92
CA LEU A 96 -28.67 -13.24 -2.68
C LEU A 96 -28.68 -11.72 -2.87
N PHE A 97 -28.63 -11.23 -4.11
CA PHE A 97 -28.41 -9.82 -4.40
C PHE A 97 -29.73 -9.12 -4.74
N LYS A 98 -30.14 -8.20 -3.87
CA LYS A 98 -31.30 -7.32 -4.11
C LYS A 98 -30.91 -6.17 -5.04
N THR A 99 -31.90 -5.54 -5.67
CA THR A 99 -31.74 -4.26 -6.38
C THR A 99 -31.02 -3.25 -5.49
N GLY A 100 -29.99 -2.55 -6.00
CA GLY A 100 -29.10 -1.69 -5.21
C GLY A 100 -27.95 -2.37 -4.45
N THR A 101 -27.73 -3.69 -4.60
CA THR A 101 -26.60 -4.36 -3.93
C THR A 101 -25.25 -3.97 -4.54
N VAL A 102 -24.33 -3.52 -3.68
CA VAL A 102 -22.92 -3.28 -4.01
C VAL A 102 -22.09 -4.42 -3.44
N LEU A 103 -21.40 -5.16 -4.30
CA LEU A 103 -20.41 -6.14 -3.89
C LEU A 103 -19.10 -5.43 -3.61
N GLN A 104 -18.46 -5.77 -2.50
CA GLN A 104 -17.22 -5.12 -2.12
C GLN A 104 -16.20 -6.17 -1.67
N MET A 105 -14.97 -6.02 -2.12
CA MET A 105 -13.85 -6.85 -1.73
C MET A 105 -12.75 -5.93 -1.19
N TYR A 106 -12.45 -6.05 0.11
CA TYR A 106 -11.48 -5.20 0.81
C TYR A 106 -10.31 -6.02 1.33
N PHE A 107 -9.11 -5.48 1.16
CA PHE A 107 -7.84 -5.97 1.68
C PHE A 107 -7.25 -4.89 2.58
N LYS A 108 -6.96 -5.23 3.84
CA LYS A 108 -6.34 -4.30 4.79
C LYS A 108 -5.09 -4.91 5.39
N CYS A 109 -3.97 -4.21 5.34
CA CYS A 109 -2.76 -4.55 6.08
C CYS A 109 -2.50 -3.50 7.15
N ILE A 110 -2.45 -3.92 8.42
CA ILE A 110 -2.14 -3.05 9.56
C ILE A 110 -0.71 -3.37 9.96
N ASN A 111 0.25 -2.49 9.65
CA ASN A 111 1.67 -2.84 9.61
C ASN A 111 1.90 -3.81 8.44
N ILE A 112 2.87 -3.56 7.54
CA ILE A 112 2.96 -4.31 6.26
C ILE A 112 3.13 -5.84 6.48
N ASN A 113 3.44 -6.26 7.71
CA ASN A 113 3.52 -7.66 8.13
C ASN A 113 2.20 -8.34 8.55
N LEU A 114 1.08 -7.63 8.78
CA LEU A 114 -0.19 -8.23 9.22
C LEU A 114 -1.34 -7.86 8.28
N MET A 115 -1.81 -8.84 7.51
CA MET A 115 -2.96 -8.73 6.61
C MET A 115 -4.24 -9.20 7.33
N PHE A 116 -5.25 -8.33 7.40
CA PHE A 116 -6.61 -8.65 7.83
C PHE A 116 -7.55 -8.59 6.62
N LEU A 117 -8.30 -9.66 6.42
CA LEU A 117 -9.29 -9.78 5.35
C LEU A 117 -10.69 -9.57 5.91
N SER A 118 -11.40 -8.55 5.45
CA SER A 118 -12.84 -8.41 5.69
C SER A 118 -13.59 -8.72 4.40
N LEU A 119 -14.10 -9.94 4.24
CA LEU A 119 -15.15 -10.21 3.25
C LEU A 119 -16.48 -9.75 3.83
N SER A 120 -17.10 -8.73 3.22
CA SER A 120 -18.55 -8.56 3.30
C SER A 120 -19.21 -9.31 2.14
N LEU A 121 -19.03 -10.63 2.11
CA LEU A 121 -19.80 -11.54 1.27
C LEU A 121 -20.09 -12.77 2.12
N SER A 122 -21.36 -13.06 2.33
CA SER A 122 -21.82 -14.31 2.91
C SER A 122 -21.31 -15.50 2.08
N GLY A 123 -20.19 -16.10 2.48
CA GLY A 123 -19.82 -17.47 2.10
C GLY A 123 -18.94 -17.68 0.84
N VAL A 124 -18.13 -16.72 0.37
CA VAL A 124 -17.23 -16.98 -0.78
C VAL A 124 -15.88 -17.55 -0.33
N ARG A 125 -15.67 -18.86 -0.49
CA ARG A 125 -14.34 -19.51 -0.51
C ARG A 125 -13.96 -19.85 -1.95
N SER A 126 -13.49 -18.85 -2.71
CA SER A 126 -13.01 -19.04 -4.09
C SER A 126 -11.48 -19.09 -4.17
N LYS A 127 -10.91 -20.03 -4.94
CA LYS A 127 -9.46 -20.13 -5.21
C LYS A 127 -8.87 -18.84 -5.80
N ILE A 128 -9.68 -18.09 -6.57
CA ILE A 128 -9.30 -16.80 -7.16
C ILE A 128 -9.03 -15.78 -6.06
N MET A 129 -9.87 -15.78 -5.02
CA MET A 129 -9.77 -14.85 -3.90
C MET A 129 -8.50 -15.12 -3.06
N PHE A 130 -8.11 -16.40 -2.89
CA PHE A 130 -6.82 -16.77 -2.30
C PHE A 130 -5.63 -16.34 -3.16
N SER A 131 -5.72 -16.45 -4.49
CA SER A 131 -4.67 -15.97 -5.40
C SER A 131 -4.49 -14.46 -5.34
N ILE A 132 -5.57 -13.69 -5.25
CA ILE A 132 -5.53 -12.23 -5.06
C ILE A 132 -4.84 -11.87 -3.75
N ILE A 133 -5.14 -12.59 -2.67
CA ILE A 133 -4.53 -12.39 -1.35
C ILE A 133 -3.02 -12.64 -1.41
N LEU A 134 -2.58 -13.75 -2.02
CA LEU A 134 -1.14 -14.07 -2.15
C LEU A 134 -0.40 -13.00 -2.97
N LYS A 135 -1.00 -12.55 -4.09
CA LYS A 135 -0.45 -11.49 -4.94
C LYS A 135 -0.32 -10.15 -4.21
N PHE A 136 -1.30 -9.81 -3.38
CA PHE A 136 -1.26 -8.61 -2.55
C PHE A 136 -0.19 -8.71 -1.44
N TYR A 137 0.03 -9.91 -0.89
CA TYR A 137 1.08 -10.21 0.08
C TYR A 137 2.50 -10.12 -0.54
N GLU A 138 2.73 -10.74 -1.70
CA GLU A 138 4.03 -10.70 -2.40
C GLU A 138 4.45 -9.26 -2.76
N SER A 139 3.52 -8.47 -3.31
CA SER A 139 3.75 -7.04 -3.59
C SER A 139 4.12 -6.25 -2.32
N SER A 140 3.51 -6.61 -1.19
CA SER A 140 3.79 -5.95 0.10
C SER A 140 5.19 -6.29 0.64
N GLN A 141 5.65 -7.54 0.49
CA GLN A 141 6.98 -7.98 0.93
C GLN A 141 8.14 -7.35 0.14
N ILE A 142 7.98 -7.20 -1.18
CA ILE A 142 8.96 -6.52 -2.03
C ILE A 142 9.14 -5.07 -1.57
N ARG A 143 8.04 -4.37 -1.25
CA ARG A 143 8.08 -2.98 -0.76
C ARG A 143 8.69 -2.84 0.64
N ILE A 144 8.44 -3.78 1.57
CA ILE A 144 9.11 -3.75 2.90
C ILE A 144 10.62 -3.82 2.72
N THR A 145 11.09 -4.74 1.89
CA THR A 145 12.53 -4.95 1.68
C THR A 145 13.16 -3.69 1.10
N VAL A 146 12.53 -3.07 0.09
CA VAL A 146 13.02 -1.82 -0.50
C VAL A 146 12.99 -0.67 0.51
N ILE A 147 11.90 -0.45 1.25
CA ILE A 147 11.80 0.63 2.26
C ILE A 147 12.82 0.42 3.40
N ALA A 148 12.99 -0.81 3.89
CA ALA A 148 13.96 -1.13 4.95
C ALA A 148 15.39 -0.87 4.47
N VAL A 149 15.73 -1.28 3.25
CA VAL A 149 17.04 -1.02 2.64
C VAL A 149 17.25 0.49 2.45
N VAL A 150 16.28 1.23 1.91
CA VAL A 150 16.39 2.68 1.73
C VAL A 150 16.53 3.40 3.07
N SER A 151 15.77 3.03 4.10
CA SER A 151 15.87 3.59 5.45
C SER A 151 17.25 3.35 6.07
N ALA A 152 17.79 2.14 5.92
CA ALA A 152 19.13 1.79 6.39
C ALA A 152 20.22 2.61 5.65
N VAL A 153 20.12 2.72 4.33
CA VAL A 153 21.06 3.51 3.50
C VAL A 153 21.00 4.99 3.89
N MET A 154 19.82 5.57 4.03
CA MET A 154 19.65 6.96 4.46
C MET A 154 20.24 7.21 5.85
N SER A 155 20.06 6.28 6.79
CA SER A 155 20.65 6.36 8.13
C SER A 155 22.19 6.35 8.08
N ILE A 156 22.78 5.48 7.24
CA ILE A 156 24.24 5.42 7.03
C ILE A 156 24.77 6.74 6.46
N ILE A 157 24.07 7.31 5.46
CA ILE A 157 24.45 8.60 4.86
C ILE A 157 24.41 9.71 5.90
N ILE A 158 23.36 9.78 6.71
CA ILE A 158 23.23 10.79 7.78
C ILE A 158 24.38 10.66 8.79
N ILE A 159 24.70 9.45 9.23
CA ILE A 159 25.82 9.20 10.15
C ILE A 159 27.16 9.62 9.53
N ALA A 160 27.40 9.30 8.26
CA ALA A 160 28.63 9.66 7.55
C ALA A 160 28.80 11.18 7.42
N LEU A 161 27.70 11.90 7.10
CA LEU A 161 27.69 13.36 7.03
C LEU A 161 27.94 13.99 8.41
N ALA A 162 27.31 13.47 9.46
CA ALA A 162 27.53 13.92 10.83
C ALA A 162 28.98 13.72 11.27
N PHE A 163 29.58 12.56 10.98
CA PHE A 163 30.99 12.28 11.28
C PHE A 163 31.95 13.21 10.52
N THR A 164 31.66 13.48 9.24
CA THR A 164 32.46 14.39 8.42
C THR A 164 32.39 15.83 8.96
N ALA A 165 31.20 16.29 9.35
CA ALA A 165 31.01 17.60 9.97
C ALA A 165 31.73 17.70 11.33
N TYR A 166 31.66 16.65 12.15
CA TYR A 166 32.36 16.55 13.42
C TYR A 166 33.88 16.64 13.25
N LYS A 167 34.45 15.86 12.31
CA LYS A 167 35.88 15.90 11.98
C LYS A 167 36.30 17.27 11.42
N LYS A 168 35.46 17.92 10.61
CA LYS A 168 35.73 19.29 10.13
C LYS A 168 35.76 20.32 11.27
N ARG A 169 34.94 20.14 12.31
CA ARG A 169 34.88 21.03 13.47
C ARG A 169 36.05 20.84 14.43
N ASN A 170 36.43 19.59 14.71
CA ASN A 170 37.49 19.24 15.68
C ASN A 170 38.87 19.01 15.04
N GLY A 171 38.95 18.79 13.72
CA GLY A 171 40.21 18.75 12.97
C GLY A 171 40.76 20.14 12.66
N LYS A 172 39.91 21.19 12.73
CA LYS A 172 40.32 22.58 12.55
C LYS A 172 40.94 23.19 13.81
N SER A 173 40.77 22.57 14.98
CA SER A 173 41.34 23.02 16.25
C SER A 173 42.74 22.46 16.54
N ILE A 174 43.27 21.52 15.74
CA ILE A 174 44.58 20.89 16.00
C ILE A 174 45.74 21.59 15.23
N LEU A 175 45.45 22.52 14.32
CA LEU A 175 46.46 23.28 13.54
C LEU A 175 46.69 24.72 14.05
N LYS A 176 46.41 24.99 15.32
CA LYS A 176 46.83 26.22 16.01
C LYS A 176 47.38 25.89 17.39
N LEU A 177 48.62 25.42 17.40
CA LEU A 177 49.53 25.56 18.52
C LEU A 177 50.81 26.08 17.89
N ASP A 178 50.98 27.41 18.00
CA ASP A 178 52.28 28.08 17.87
C ASP A 178 53.27 27.50 18.89
#